data_AF-A0A4Y3RHC1-F1
#
_entry.id   AF-A0A4Y3RHC1-F1
#
_cell.length_a   1.000
_cell.length_b   1.000
_cell.length_c   1.000
_cell.angle_alpha   90.00
_cell.angle_beta   90.00
_cell.angle_gamma   90.00
#
_symmetry.space_group_name_H-M   'P 1'
#
loop_
_entity.id
_entity.type
_entity.pdbx_description
1 polymer ?
#
loop_
_entity_poly.entity_id
_entity_poly.type
_entity_poly.pdbx_seq_one_letter_code
_entity_poly.pdbx_strand_id
1 'polypeptide(L)' 'MTAFSKVVESLGGDFLAEAFGRQHRVWTSVTDFSTLLSWDDINEIIARGRLEPPRLRLHRDGELIHWQTYATPVTTR' A
#
# COMPACT_ATOMS: atom_id res chain seq x y z
N MET A 1 8.38 20.09 -11.42
CA MET A 1 8.09 19.45 -10.13
C MET A 1 7.39 18.13 -10.39
N THR A 2 7.92 17.02 -9.89
CA THR A 2 7.26 15.70 -9.98
C THR A 2 6.10 15.64 -8.98
N ALA A 3 5.11 14.77 -9.23
CA ALA A 3 4.01 14.53 -8.28
C ALA A 3 4.53 14.12 -6.89
N PHE A 4 5.68 13.45 -6.86
CA PHE A 4 6.34 13.01 -5.64
C PHE A 4 6.84 14.19 -4.77
N SER A 5 7.42 15.23 -5.37
CA SER A 5 7.86 16.42 -4.63
C SER A 5 6.70 17.12 -3.92
N LYS A 6 5.52 17.21 -4.57
CA LYS A 6 4.32 17.81 -3.95
C LYS A 6 3.81 17.04 -2.74
N VAL A 7 3.86 15.70 -2.79
CA VAL A 7 3.46 14.85 -1.66
C VAL A 7 4.41 15.08 -0.49
N VAL A 8 5.71 15.11 -0.75
CA VAL A 8 6.72 15.32 0.30
C VAL A 8 6.63 16.74 0.89
N GLU A 9 6.37 17.76 0.07
CA GLU A 9 6.13 19.13 0.53
C GLU A 9 4.91 19.21 1.48
N SER A 10 3.85 18.44 1.21
CA SER A 10 2.65 18.42 2.07
C SER A 10 2.88 17.88 3.48
N LEU A 11 3.98 17.16 3.72
CA LEU A 11 4.38 16.70 5.05
C LEU A 11 4.89 17.84 5.93
N GLY A 12 5.25 18.99 5.33
CA GLY A 12 5.53 20.25 6.02
C GLY A 12 6.73 20.23 6.97
N GLY A 13 6.89 21.37 7.67
CA GLY A 13 7.99 21.59 8.61
C GLY A 13 9.37 21.32 8.02
N ASP A 14 10.26 20.79 8.84
CA ASP A 14 11.63 20.47 8.42
C ASP A 14 11.78 19.05 7.84
N PHE A 15 10.67 18.38 7.46
CA PHE A 15 10.73 16.98 6.99
C PHE A 15 11.67 16.79 5.79
N LEU A 16 11.55 17.67 4.80
CA LEU A 16 12.43 17.67 3.61
C LEU A 16 13.90 17.84 3.99
N ALA A 17 14.19 18.73 4.94
CA ALA A 17 15.55 19.10 5.34
C ALA A 17 16.19 18.08 6.31
N GLU A 18 15.39 17.40 7.14
CA GLU A 18 15.89 16.56 8.23
C GLU A 18 15.67 15.08 8.02
N ALA A 19 14.52 14.65 7.47
CA ALA A 19 14.13 13.24 7.45
C ALA A 19 14.12 12.61 6.06
N PHE A 20 13.74 13.35 5.02
CA PHE A 20 13.60 12.81 3.68
C PHE A 20 14.90 12.15 3.17
N GLY A 21 14.82 10.83 2.87
CA GLY A 21 15.96 10.02 2.42
C GLY A 21 17.00 9.68 3.50
N ARG A 22 16.80 10.10 4.76
CA ARG A 22 17.75 9.93 5.87
C ARG A 22 17.20 9.07 7.00
N GLN A 23 15.94 9.29 7.39
CA GLN A 23 15.34 8.70 8.58
C GLN A 23 13.84 8.47 8.40
N HIS A 24 13.26 7.53 9.14
CA HIS A 24 11.81 7.39 9.23
C HIS A 24 11.25 8.36 10.28
N ARG A 25 10.02 8.84 10.07
CA ARG A 25 9.27 9.67 11.04
C ARG A 25 7.89 9.05 11.25
N VAL A 26 7.39 9.18 12.48
CA VAL A 26 6.07 8.69 12.88
C VAL A 26 5.26 9.87 13.40
N TRP A 27 4.05 10.05 12.88
CA TRP A 27 3.08 11.01 13.37
C TRP A 27 1.94 10.25 14.04
N THR A 28 1.67 10.57 15.30
CA THR A 28 0.64 9.90 16.10
C THR A 28 -0.66 10.69 16.19
N SER A 29 -0.63 12.00 15.91
CA SER A 29 -1.80 12.88 15.89
C SER A 29 -2.21 13.17 14.45
N VAL A 30 -2.78 12.17 13.79
CA VAL A 30 -3.23 12.24 12.40
C VAL A 30 -4.76 12.23 12.30
N THR A 31 -5.29 12.64 11.15
CA THR A 31 -6.73 12.56 10.86
C THR A 31 -7.19 11.10 10.70
N ASP A 32 -8.51 10.89 10.68
CA ASP A 32 -9.08 9.60 10.28
C ASP A 32 -8.79 9.31 8.80
N PHE A 33 -8.26 8.12 8.54
CA PHE A 33 -7.93 7.61 7.21
C PHE A 33 -8.83 6.45 6.77
N SER A 34 -9.89 6.14 7.54
CA SER A 34 -10.84 5.06 7.27
C SER A 34 -11.45 5.11 5.86
N THR A 35 -11.53 6.29 5.25
CA THR A 35 -12.10 6.52 3.92
C THR A 35 -11.10 6.35 2.76
N LEU A 36 -9.80 6.15 3.03
CA LEU A 36 -8.79 6.02 1.97
C LEU A 36 -8.81 4.66 1.28
N LEU A 37 -9.17 3.61 2.01
CA LEU A 37 -9.19 2.24 1.51
C LEU A 37 -10.21 1.43 2.32
N SER A 38 -11.38 1.19 1.74
CA SER A 38 -12.42 0.36 2.32
C SER A 38 -12.24 -1.12 1.97
N TRP A 39 -13.03 -1.99 2.61
CA TRP A 39 -13.09 -3.40 2.23
C TRP A 39 -13.66 -3.62 0.83
N ASP A 40 -14.57 -2.76 0.38
CA ASP A 40 -15.14 -2.84 -0.96
C ASP A 40 -14.08 -2.49 -2.02
N ASP A 41 -13.25 -1.48 -1.75
CA ASP A 41 -12.12 -1.13 -2.63
C ASP A 41 -11.13 -2.30 -2.74
N ILE A 42 -10.82 -2.96 -1.62
CA ILE A 42 -9.95 -4.14 -1.59
C ILE A 42 -10.58 -5.28 -2.42
N ASN A 43 -11.86 -5.55 -2.23
CA ASN A 43 -12.58 -6.58 -2.98
C ASN A 43 -12.56 -6.31 -4.48
N GLU A 44 -12.75 -5.06 -4.90
CA GLU A 44 -12.68 -4.66 -6.31
C GLU A 44 -11.27 -4.83 -6.89
N ILE A 45 -10.24 -4.40 -6.16
CA ILE A 45 -8.84 -4.58 -6.57
C ILE A 45 -8.51 -6.06 -6.73
N ILE A 46 -8.94 -6.90 -5.80
CA ILE A 46 -8.70 -8.34 -5.83
C ILE A 46 -9.45 -9.00 -7.00
N ALA A 47 -10.70 -8.61 -7.22
CA ALA A 47 -11.53 -9.20 -8.28
C ALA A 47 -11.02 -8.91 -9.69
N ARG A 48 -10.36 -7.77 -9.90
CA ARG A 48 -9.87 -7.33 -11.22
C ARG A 48 -8.37 -7.50 -11.40
N GLY A 49 -7.63 -7.56 -10.30
CA GLY A 49 -6.18 -7.57 -10.30
C GLY A 49 -5.58 -8.96 -10.50
N ARG A 50 -4.44 -8.98 -11.18
CA ARG A 50 -3.49 -10.10 -11.07
C ARG A 50 -2.98 -10.17 -9.63
N LEU A 51 -3.13 -11.32 -8.98
CA LEU A 51 -2.75 -11.52 -7.58
C LEU A 51 -1.36 -12.14 -7.42
N GLU A 52 -0.68 -12.47 -8.53
CA GLU A 52 0.66 -13.02 -8.45
C GLU A 52 1.62 -12.02 -7.74
N PRO A 53 2.61 -12.51 -6.99
CA PRO A 53 3.59 -11.67 -6.32
C PRO A 53 4.22 -10.65 -7.28
N PRO A 54 4.44 -9.39 -6.83
CA PRO A 54 4.40 -8.92 -5.44
C PRO A 54 3.05 -8.31 -4.99
N ARG A 55 1.96 -8.49 -5.74
CA ARG A 55 0.74 -7.66 -5.64
C ARG A 55 -0.13 -7.95 -4.41
N LEU A 56 -0.27 -9.22 -4.02
CA LEU A 56 -0.93 -9.64 -2.78
C LEU A 56 -0.11 -10.74 -2.12
N ARG A 57 0.03 -10.68 -0.80
CA ARG A 57 0.69 -11.70 0.03
C ARG A 57 -0.17 -11.97 1.24
N LEU A 58 -0.60 -13.22 1.41
CA LEU A 58 -1.31 -13.65 2.60
C LEU A 58 -0.33 -14.31 3.57
N HIS A 59 -0.41 -13.91 4.84
CA HIS A 59 0.31 -14.55 5.93
C HIS A 59 -0.68 -15.16 6.92
N ARG A 60 -0.34 -16.31 7.49
CA ARG A 60 -1.07 -16.93 8.59
C ARG A 60 -0.05 -17.41 9.61
N ASP A 61 -0.22 -16.98 10.86
CA ASP A 61 0.67 -17.35 11.98
C ASP A 61 2.15 -17.06 11.70
N GLY A 62 2.42 -15.95 10.99
CA GLY A 62 3.77 -15.53 10.59
C GLY A 62 4.27 -16.14 9.29
N GLU A 63 3.67 -17.24 8.82
CA GLU A 63 4.08 -17.93 7.60
C GLU A 63 3.43 -17.35 6.34
N LEU A 64 4.23 -17.19 5.28
CA LEU A 64 3.74 -16.76 3.96
C LEU A 64 2.99 -17.92 3.29
N ILE A 65 1.73 -17.69 2.94
CA ILE A 65 0.94 -18.64 2.16
C ILE A 65 1.34 -18.54 0.68
N HIS A 66 1.60 -19.68 0.04
CA HIS A 66 1.93 -19.72 -1.38
C HIS A 66 0.77 -19.19 -2.23
N TRP A 67 1.06 -18.30 -3.18
CA TRP A 67 0.01 -17.56 -3.90
C TRP A 67 -0.93 -18.45 -4.71
N GLN A 68 -0.43 -19.58 -5.22
CA GLN A 68 -1.25 -20.56 -5.95
C GLN A 68 -2.32 -21.23 -5.08
N THR A 69 -2.24 -21.11 -3.75
CA THR A 69 -3.26 -21.63 -2.83
C THR A 69 -4.51 -20.74 -2.78
N TYR A 70 -4.40 -19.46 -3.14
CA TYR A 70 -5.50 -18.49 -3.06
C TYR A 70 -5.74 -17.69 -4.34
N ALA A 71 -4.97 -17.92 -5.39
CA ALA A 71 -5.17 -17.29 -6.69
C ALA A 71 -4.92 -18.30 -7.81
N THR A 72 -5.82 -18.31 -8.79
CA THR A 72 -5.72 -19.14 -9.99
C THR A 72 -5.74 -18.22 -11.22
N PRO A 73 -4.81 -18.40 -12.17
CA PRO A 73 -4.84 -17.63 -13.41
C PRO A 73 -6.14 -17.93 -14.18
N VAL A 74 -6.87 -16.89 -14.55
CA VAL A 74 -8.01 -17.01 -15.46
C VAL A 74 -7.61 -16.42 -16.82
N THR A 75 -7.62 -17.25 -17.86
CA THR A 75 -7.43 -16.77 -19.24
C THR A 75 -8.75 -16.26 -19.78
N THR A 76 -8.92 -14.94 -19.87
CA THR A 76 -10.03 -14.33 -20.60
C THR A 76 -9.73 -14.34 -22.09
N ARG A 77 -10.66 -14.89 -22.89
CA ARG A 77 -10.60 -14.94 -24.37
C ARG A 77 -10.96 -13.62 -25.01
#